data_AF-A0A525K5E0-F1
#
_entry.id   AF-A0A525K5E0-F1
#
_cell.length_a   1.000
_cell.length_b   1.000
_cell.length_c   1.000
_cell.angle_alpha   90.00
_cell.angle_beta   90.00
_cell.angle_gamma   90.00
#
_symmetry.space_group_name_H-M   'P 1'
#
loop_
_entity.id
_entity.type
_entity.pdbx_description
1 polymer ?
#
loop_
_entity_poly.entity_id
_entity_poly.type
_entity_poly.pdbx_seq_one_letter_code
_entity_poly.pdbx_strand_id
1 'polypeptide(L)' 'MARPVQTRTTAPEFDVTIVVCTRDRCADLRTMLEHLAHAETPAGWRAELLVVDNGSSDETLRSHRRPSPRT' A
#
# COMPACT_ATOMS: atom_id res chain seq x y z
N MET A 1 -24.09 25.36 -12.18
CA MET A 1 -24.42 24.07 -11.52
C MET A 1 -23.31 23.78 -10.51
N ALA A 2 -23.63 23.67 -9.22
CA ALA A 2 -22.63 23.49 -8.16
C ALA A 2 -22.17 22.02 -8.08
N ARG A 3 -20.84 21.80 -8.07
CA ARG A 3 -20.23 20.48 -7.94
C ARG A 3 -20.47 19.97 -6.51
N PRO A 4 -20.91 18.72 -6.28
CA PRO A 4 -21.15 18.24 -4.92
C PRO A 4 -19.86 18.34 -4.08
N VAL A 5 -20.00 18.94 -2.89
CA VAL A 5 -18.93 18.96 -1.89
C VAL A 5 -18.80 17.52 -1.39
N GLN A 6 -17.65 16.89 -1.63
CA GLN A 6 -17.39 15.57 -1.09
C GLN A 6 -17.08 15.72 0.40
N THR A 7 -17.91 15.13 1.25
CA THR A 7 -17.67 15.03 2.70
C THR A 7 -16.42 14.20 2.90
N ARG A 8 -15.32 14.82 3.35
CA ARG A 8 -14.06 14.12 3.60
C ARG A 8 -14.24 13.30 4.88
N THR A 9 -14.52 11.99 4.74
CA THR A 9 -14.33 11.06 5.85
C THR A 9 -12.88 11.23 6.31
N THR A 10 -12.65 11.56 7.58
CA THR A 10 -11.31 11.62 8.15
C THR A 10 -10.70 10.24 8.06
N ALA A 11 -9.82 10.04 7.08
CA ALA A 11 -9.00 8.84 6.99
C ALA A 11 -8.23 8.66 8.32
N PRO A 12 -7.94 7.42 8.74
CA PRO A 12 -7.03 7.21 9.85
C PRO A 12 -5.75 8.02 9.63
N GLU A 13 -5.31 8.72 10.66
CA GLU A 13 -4.13 9.61 10.59
C GLU A 13 -2.87 8.75 10.65
N PHE A 14 -2.24 8.51 9.51
CA PHE A 14 -0.95 7.81 9.44
C PHE A 14 0.19 8.80 9.65
N ASP A 15 1.18 8.41 10.45
CA ASP A 15 2.42 9.18 10.64
C ASP A 15 3.31 9.09 9.39
N VAL A 16 3.22 7.97 8.66
CA VAL A 16 3.97 7.71 7.44
C VAL A 16 3.09 7.01 6.40
N THR A 17 3.09 7.54 5.19
CA THR A 17 2.57 6.86 4.00
C THR A 17 3.73 6.48 3.10
N ILE A 18 3.94 5.19 2.90
CA ILE A 18 4.89 4.67 1.91
C ILE A 18 4.13 4.48 0.60
N VAL A 19 4.55 5.17 -0.46
CA VAL A 19 3.95 5.02 -1.79
C VAL A 19 4.93 4.28 -2.69
N VAL A 20 4.49 3.15 -3.25
CA VAL A 20 5.27 2.37 -4.21
C VAL A 20 4.54 2.33 -5.54
N CYS A 21 5.09 3.05 -6.51
CA CYS A 21 4.64 3.00 -7.89
C CYS A 21 5.42 1.93 -8.64
N THR A 22 4.72 1.04 -9.34
CA THR A 22 5.33 -0.09 -10.03
C THR A 22 4.68 -0.34 -11.39
N ARG A 23 5.42 -0.98 -12.29
CA ARG A 23 4.95 -1.45 -13.59
C ARG A 23 5.76 -2.66 -14.03
N ASP A 24 5.11 -3.79 -14.27
CA ASP A 24 5.76 -5.02 -14.76
C ASP A 24 6.93 -5.50 -13.86
N ARG A 25 6.70 -5.50 -12.54
CA ARG A 25 7.69 -5.88 -11.51
C ARG A 25 7.11 -6.83 -10.47
N CYS A 26 6.32 -7.81 -10.90
CA CYS A 26 5.61 -8.70 -9.98
C CYS A 26 6.54 -9.41 -8.98
N ALA A 27 7.72 -9.89 -9.44
CA ALA A 27 8.69 -10.58 -8.58
C ALA A 27 9.29 -9.64 -7.52
N ASP A 28 9.80 -8.48 -7.95
CA ASP A 28 10.41 -7.51 -7.05
C ASP A 28 9.39 -6.94 -6.05
N LEU A 29 8.16 -6.68 -6.51
CA LEU A 29 7.08 -6.22 -5.65
C LEU A 29 6.77 -7.25 -4.55
N ARG A 30 6.74 -8.56 -4.87
CA ARG A 30 6.54 -9.62 -3.87
C ARG A 30 7.66 -9.61 -2.83
N THR A 31 8.91 -9.61 -3.26
CA THR A 31 10.07 -9.59 -2.36
C THR A 31 10.05 -8.37 -1.46
N MET A 32 9.75 -7.18 -2.00
CA MET A 32 9.62 -5.96 -1.20
C MET A 32 8.47 -6.05 -0.18
N LEU A 33 7.30 -6.55 -0.58
CA LEU A 33 6.16 -6.72 0.34
C LEU A 33 6.48 -7.72 1.46
N GLU A 34 7.23 -8.79 1.17
CA GLU A 34 7.72 -9.74 2.17
C GLU A 34 8.67 -9.07 3.17
N HIS A 35 9.63 -8.26 2.69
CA HIS A 35 10.52 -7.51 3.58
C HIS A 35 9.76 -6.48 4.43
N LEU A 36 8.83 -5.72 3.85
CA LEU A 36 8.02 -4.75 4.58
C LEU A 36 7.11 -5.40 5.61
N ALA A 37 6.61 -6.61 5.36
CA ALA A 37 5.81 -7.37 6.32
C ALA A 37 6.60 -7.78 7.58
N HIS A 38 7.94 -7.80 7.50
CA HIS A 38 8.83 -8.09 8.62
C HIS A 38 9.50 -6.82 9.19
N ALA A 39 9.24 -5.64 8.60
CA ALA A 39 9.77 -4.39 9.09
C ALA A 39 9.02 -3.94 10.35
N GLU A 40 9.77 -3.52 11.37
CA GLU A 40 9.19 -2.94 12.57
C GLU A 40 8.82 -1.48 12.33
N THR A 41 7.62 -1.10 12.78
CA THR A 41 7.23 0.30 12.86
C THR A 41 7.68 0.88 14.20
N PRO A 42 8.25 2.10 14.24
CA PRO A 42 8.59 2.74 15.51
C PRO A 42 7.38 2.78 16.45
N ALA A 43 7.63 2.62 17.76
CA ALA A 43 6.57 2.57 18.75
C ALA A 43 5.69 3.84 18.67
N GLY A 44 4.38 3.64 18.59
CA GLY A 44 3.39 4.71 18.50
C GLY A 44 3.11 5.22 17.09
N TRP A 45 3.84 4.78 16.07
CA TRP A 45 3.60 5.19 14.67
C TRP A 45 2.57 4.28 13.99
N ARG A 46 1.69 4.88 13.21
CA ARG A 46 0.82 4.20 12.25
C ARG A 46 1.38 4.44 10.85
N ALA A 47 1.78 3.36 10.18
CA ALA A 47 2.23 3.42 8.79
C ALA A 47 1.18 2.80 7.85
N GLU A 48 1.03 3.37 6.67
CA GLU A 48 0.31 2.76 5.54
C GLU A 48 1.23 2.54 4.33
N LEU A 49 0.91 1.53 3.53
CA LEU A 49 1.55 1.26 2.25
C LEU A 49 0.51 1.36 1.13
N LEU A 50 0.71 2.31 0.23
CA LEU A 50 -0.07 2.46 -0.99
C LEU A 50 0.73 1.96 -2.19
N VAL A 51 0.25 0.90 -2.83
CA VAL A 51 0.84 0.38 -4.08
C VAL A 51 0.04 0.91 -5.26
N VAL A 52 0.73 1.57 -6.18
CA VAL A 52 0.15 2.10 -7.43
C VAL A 52 0.70 1.29 -8.60
N ASP A 53 -0.18 0.55 -9.26
CA ASP A 53 0.14 -0.17 -10.49
C ASP A 53 -0.07 0.75 -11.71
N ASN A 54 1.01 1.06 -12.42
CA ASN A 54 1.04 1.96 -13.58
C ASN A 54 0.77 1.21 -14.89
N GLY A 55 -0.28 0.38 -14.91
CA GLY A 55 -0.72 -0.35 -16.08
C GLY A 55 0.18 -1.53 -16.45
N SER A 56 0.53 -2.35 -15.45
CA SER A 56 1.25 -3.60 -15.69
C SER A 56 0.46 -4.53 -16.60
N SER A 57 1.18 -5.26 -17.45
CA SER A 57 0.67 -6.35 -18.29
C SER A 57 1.08 -7.73 -17.76
N ASP A 58 1.86 -7.79 -16.68
CA ASP A 58 2.19 -9.01 -15.94
C ASP A 58 1.24 -9.24 -14.74
N GLU A 59 1.59 -10.21 -13.88
CA GLU A 59 0.79 -10.57 -12.70
C GLU A 59 0.96 -9.60 -11.50
N THR A 60 1.56 -8.41 -11.69
CA THR A 60 1.76 -7.40 -10.63
C THR A 60 0.44 -7.04 -9.92
N LEU A 61 -0.66 -6.97 -10.66
CA LEU A 61 -1.97 -6.65 -10.07
C LEU A 61 -2.46 -7.74 -9.12
N ARG A 62 -1.97 -8.99 -9.21
CA ARG A 62 -2.39 -10.09 -8.30
C ARG A 62 -1.53 -10.23 -7.06
N SER A 63 -0.36 -9.58 -6.97
CA SER A 63 0.60 -9.80 -5.89
C SER A 63 0.28 -9.08 -4.57
N HIS A 64 -0.72 -8.20 -4.50
CA HIS A 64 -1.03 -7.40 -3.30
C HIS A 64 -1.80 -8.15 -2.19
N ARG A 65 -1.72 -9.48 -2.11
CA ARG A 65 -2.41 -10.24 -1.04
C ARG A 65 -1.83 -9.84 0.33
N ARG A 66 -2.73 -9.52 1.27
CA ARG A 66 -2.37 -9.29 2.69
C ARG A 66 -1.64 -10.53 3.25
N PRO A 67 -0.50 -10.36 3.93
CA PRO A 67 0.06 -11.40 4.78
C PRO A 67 -0.97 -11.76 5.87
N SER A 68 -1.13 -13.06 6.19
CA SER A 68 -1.96 -13.46 7.33
C SER A 68 -1.40 -12.85 8.63
N PRO A 69 -2.24 -12.23 9.48
CA PRO A 69 -1.78 -11.75 10.77
C PRO A 69 -1.31 -12.95 11.63
N ARG A 70 -0.19 -12.78 12.33
CA ARG A 70 0.32 -13.79 13.28
C ARG A 70 -0.64 -13.89 14.47
N THR A 71 -0.94 -15.13 14.86
CA THR A 71 -1.64 -15.51 16.10
C THR A 71 -0.71 -15.37 17.30
#